data_AF-I0AIY2-F1
#
_entry.id   AF-I0AIY2-F1
#
_cell.length_a   1.000
_cell.length_b   1.000
_cell.length_c   1.000
_cell.angle_alpha   90.00
_cell.angle_beta   90.00
_cell.angle_gamma   90.00
#
_symmetry.space_group_name_H-M   'P 1'
#
loop_
_entity.id
_entity.type
_entity.pdbx_description
1 polymer ?
#
loop_
_entity_poly.entity_id
_entity_poly.type
_entity_poly.pdbx_seq_one_letter_code
_entity_poly.pdbx_strand_id
1 'polypeptide(L)'
;MKKLFCPVCGKPLTQEEYDKALGLWKEKQEHIKHLEAEQKKFKEQQKQYEIQIREAQKKILEERKKLKLEAQKLLQKQKEELLDSFRKKMETEIKKGIESGVREQKKQFIKQSAELRKTQNKMKRLKESLRLSASKYEKANEEIKRLKEQIEKGITPQIEGLLEEKTLMNKLQELYPDDKFIHTGKGGDIIQIIFDQKKEVGKIVYECKKVKNFDKKFIEQAKNARKQREADFAILITNAFPSKKQYYFVEKNVFVISPVSLEPITYTLRESLIRIALLKLTNEAKEKAVQQIYNYLSGNEYKNRINEISQHLIDLGNELSKEISTHKNLWLKRYNAYKSIYSDVNLIDYKLKEFLQNKIPDKEMKLIQSPKKEFIQISEFENN
;
A
#
# COMPACT_ATOMS: atom_id res chain seq x y z
N MET A 1 -3.43 123.35 -85.27
CA MET A 1 -4.69 123.99 -84.85
C MET A 1 -5.44 124.42 -86.10
N LYS A 2 -6.60 123.83 -86.39
CA LYS A 2 -7.42 124.17 -87.56
C LYS A 2 -7.83 125.64 -87.42
N LYS A 3 -7.44 126.50 -88.37
CA LYS A 3 -7.91 127.89 -88.41
C LYS A 3 -9.39 127.84 -88.76
N LEU A 4 -10.24 128.20 -87.80
CA LEU A 4 -11.68 128.23 -87.95
C LEU A 4 -12.05 129.61 -88.50
N PHE A 5 -12.98 129.67 -89.45
CA PHE A 5 -13.35 130.94 -90.10
C PHE A 5 -14.84 131.20 -89.87
N CYS A 6 -15.20 132.46 -89.69
CA CYS A 6 -16.59 132.87 -89.54
C CYS A 6 -17.35 132.58 -90.85
N PRO A 7 -18.43 131.78 -90.83
CA PRO A 7 -19.15 131.38 -92.04
C PRO A 7 -19.87 132.53 -92.75
N VAL A 8 -19.98 133.72 -92.12
CA VAL A 8 -20.65 134.90 -92.68
C VAL A 8 -19.68 135.93 -93.26
N CYS A 9 -18.48 136.08 -92.69
CA CYS A 9 -17.55 137.16 -93.07
C CYS A 9 -16.09 136.74 -93.30
N GLY A 10 -15.77 135.44 -93.20
CA GLY A 10 -14.46 134.88 -93.55
C GLY A 10 -13.31 135.23 -92.59
N LYS A 11 -13.56 135.94 -91.49
CA LYS A 11 -12.53 136.25 -90.48
C LYS A 11 -12.12 134.99 -89.69
N PRO A 12 -10.82 134.79 -89.37
CA PRO A 12 -10.40 133.69 -88.51
C PRO A 12 -10.94 133.90 -87.08
N LEU A 13 -11.61 132.88 -86.54
CA LEU A 13 -12.16 132.82 -85.17
C LEU A 13 -11.35 131.83 -84.33
N THR A 14 -11.29 132.06 -83.02
CA THR A 14 -10.79 131.05 -82.06
C THR A 14 -11.82 129.94 -81.85
N GLN A 15 -11.40 128.78 -81.32
CA GLN A 15 -12.28 127.61 -81.10
C GLN A 15 -13.49 127.96 -80.22
N GLU A 16 -13.30 128.78 -79.18
CA GLU A 16 -14.39 129.25 -78.32
C GLU A 16 -15.34 130.23 -79.03
N GLU A 17 -14.81 131.13 -79.87
CA GLU A 17 -15.63 132.06 -80.65
C GLU A 17 -16.42 131.36 -81.77
N TYR A 18 -15.83 130.32 -82.37
CA TYR A 18 -16.46 129.46 -83.36
C TYR A 18 -17.58 128.59 -82.75
N ASP A 19 -17.33 127.99 -81.59
CA ASP A 19 -18.33 127.19 -80.86
C ASP A 19 -19.47 128.07 -80.31
N LYS A 20 -19.21 129.36 -80.02
CA LYS A 20 -20.26 130.36 -79.71
C LYS A 20 -21.06 130.78 -80.94
N ALA A 21 -20.42 130.98 -82.09
CA ALA A 21 -21.08 131.39 -83.33
C ALA A 21 -22.01 130.32 -83.92
N LEU A 22 -21.76 129.03 -83.65
CA LEU A 22 -22.57 127.90 -84.10
C LEU A 22 -23.57 127.37 -83.06
N GLY A 23 -23.65 127.97 -81.86
CA GLY A 23 -24.57 127.53 -80.82
C GLY A 23 -24.24 126.19 -80.14
N LEU A 24 -23.11 125.56 -80.51
CA LEU A 24 -22.66 124.22 -80.07
C LEU A 24 -22.22 124.16 -78.59
N TRP A 25 -22.06 125.31 -77.93
CA TRP A 25 -21.62 125.39 -76.52
C TRP A 25 -22.68 124.87 -75.53
N LYS A 26 -23.98 125.06 -75.82
CA LYS A 26 -25.06 124.62 -74.91
C LYS A 26 -25.21 123.09 -74.86
N GLU A 27 -25.18 122.43 -76.01
CA GLU A 27 -25.33 120.96 -76.09
C GLU A 27 -24.20 120.22 -75.36
N LYS A 28 -22.97 120.73 -75.46
CA LYS A 28 -21.81 120.11 -74.80
C LYS A 28 -21.92 120.18 -73.27
N GLN A 29 -22.45 121.27 -72.71
CA GLN A 29 -22.68 121.40 -71.27
C GLN A 29 -23.80 120.48 -70.77
N GLU A 30 -24.87 120.32 -71.52
CA GLU A 30 -25.96 119.41 -71.17
C GLU A 30 -25.49 117.95 -71.18
N HIS A 31 -24.66 117.57 -72.14
CA HIS A 31 -24.11 116.21 -72.20
C HIS A 31 -23.18 115.91 -71.02
N ILE A 32 -22.33 116.87 -70.61
CA ILE A 32 -21.48 116.72 -69.41
C ILE A 32 -22.34 116.54 -68.15
N LYS A 33 -23.40 117.34 -67.99
CA LYS A 33 -24.32 117.20 -66.85
C LYS A 33 -25.02 115.84 -66.84
N HIS A 34 -25.42 115.32 -68.00
CA HIS A 34 -26.04 114.00 -68.10
C HIS A 34 -25.08 112.90 -67.66
N LEU A 35 -23.83 112.93 -68.15
CA LEU A 35 -22.79 111.96 -67.79
C LEU A 35 -22.45 112.00 -66.29
N GLU A 36 -22.37 113.19 -65.68
CA GLU A 36 -22.17 113.33 -64.24
C GLU A 36 -23.35 112.77 -63.42
N ALA A 37 -24.59 112.91 -63.92
CA ALA A 37 -25.78 112.35 -63.27
C ALA A 37 -25.80 110.82 -63.34
N GLU A 38 -25.43 110.24 -64.49
CA GLU A 38 -25.27 108.79 -64.64
C GLU A 38 -24.16 108.24 -63.75
N GLN A 39 -23.01 108.92 -63.68
CA GLN A 39 -21.90 108.50 -62.83
C GLN A 39 -22.28 108.53 -61.35
N LYS A 40 -23.07 109.52 -60.91
CA LYS A 40 -23.63 109.55 -59.55
C LYS A 40 -24.59 108.39 -59.29
N LYS A 41 -25.54 108.12 -60.22
CA LYS A 41 -26.46 106.98 -60.10
C LYS A 41 -25.72 105.65 -59.98
N PHE A 42 -24.67 105.45 -60.79
CA PHE A 42 -23.87 104.23 -60.77
C PHE A 42 -23.13 104.05 -59.43
N LYS A 43 -22.55 105.13 -58.87
CA LYS A 43 -21.91 105.09 -57.55
C LYS A 43 -22.90 104.78 -56.43
N GLU A 44 -24.10 105.33 -56.48
CA GLU A 44 -25.16 105.03 -55.51
C GLU A 44 -25.55 103.55 -55.55
N GLN A 45 -25.69 103.00 -56.77
CA GLN A 45 -26.04 101.59 -56.98
C GLN A 45 -24.92 100.65 -56.51
N GLN A 46 -23.65 100.99 -56.73
CA GLN A 46 -22.50 100.24 -56.20
C GLN A 46 -22.52 100.18 -54.67
N LYS A 47 -22.78 101.30 -53.99
CA LYS A 47 -22.90 101.32 -52.53
C LYS A 47 -24.03 100.43 -52.02
N GLN A 48 -25.17 100.42 -52.71
CA GLN A 48 -26.30 99.55 -52.35
C GLN A 48 -25.93 98.06 -52.45
N TYR A 49 -25.23 97.66 -53.51
CA TYR A 49 -24.76 96.28 -53.66
C TYR A 49 -23.71 95.90 -52.60
N GLU A 50 -22.80 96.80 -52.25
CA GLU A 50 -21.82 96.55 -51.18
C GLU A 50 -22.49 96.29 -49.83
N ILE A 51 -23.54 97.04 -49.49
CA ILE A 51 -24.31 96.84 -48.26
C ILE A 51 -24.99 95.46 -48.28
N GLN A 52 -25.66 95.10 -49.39
CA GLN A 52 -26.34 93.80 -49.52
C GLN A 52 -25.37 92.61 -49.41
N ILE A 53 -24.20 92.69 -50.04
CA ILE A 53 -23.17 91.65 -49.94
C ILE A 53 -22.70 91.48 -48.49
N ARG A 54 -22.51 92.60 -47.77
CA ARG A 54 -22.05 92.57 -46.39
C ARG A 54 -23.09 91.95 -45.45
N GLU A 55 -24.38 92.21 -45.68
CA GLU A 55 -25.47 91.59 -44.93
C GLU A 55 -25.60 90.09 -45.22
N ALA A 56 -25.50 89.69 -46.48
CA ALA A 56 -25.51 88.27 -46.87
C ALA A 56 -24.34 87.50 -46.24
N GLN A 57 -23.14 88.08 -46.23
CA GLN A 57 -21.96 87.49 -45.58
C GLN A 57 -22.13 87.31 -44.07
N LYS A 58 -22.77 88.27 -43.38
CA LYS A 58 -23.08 88.15 -41.95
C LYS A 58 -24.04 86.99 -41.67
N LYS A 59 -25.11 86.86 -42.47
CA LYS A 59 -26.09 85.76 -42.33
C LYS A 59 -25.45 84.39 -42.52
N ILE A 60 -24.63 84.23 -43.57
CA ILE A 60 -23.90 82.97 -43.84
C ILE A 60 -22.96 82.62 -42.68
N LEU A 61 -22.29 83.62 -42.08
CA LEU A 61 -21.39 83.38 -40.95
C LEU A 61 -22.14 82.92 -39.70
N GLU A 62 -23.32 83.49 -39.43
CA GLU A 62 -24.17 83.08 -38.31
C GLU A 62 -24.72 81.66 -38.47
N GLU A 63 -25.20 81.30 -39.67
CA GLU A 63 -25.65 79.93 -39.97
C GLU A 63 -24.51 78.91 -39.84
N ARG A 64 -23.32 79.23 -40.35
CA ARG A 64 -22.14 78.37 -40.19
C ARG A 64 -21.79 78.12 -38.73
N LYS A 65 -21.90 79.15 -37.87
CA LYS A 65 -21.67 79.00 -36.42
C LYS A 65 -22.70 78.07 -35.78
N LYS A 66 -23.99 78.21 -36.13
CA LYS A 66 -25.06 77.34 -35.62
C LYS A 66 -24.85 75.88 -36.03
N LEU A 67 -24.61 75.63 -37.32
CA LEU A 67 -24.35 74.28 -37.85
C LEU A 67 -23.14 73.62 -37.19
N LYS A 68 -22.05 74.37 -36.97
CA LYS A 68 -20.85 73.85 -36.30
C LYS A 68 -21.13 73.43 -34.85
N LEU A 69 -21.91 74.21 -34.11
CA LEU A 69 -22.28 73.90 -32.74
C LEU A 69 -23.17 72.65 -32.66
N GLU A 70 -24.11 72.52 -33.59
CA GLU A 70 -25.02 71.36 -33.67
C GLU A 70 -24.28 70.07 -34.03
N ALA A 71 -23.37 70.13 -35.02
CA ALA A 71 -22.50 69.01 -35.37
C ALA A 71 -21.62 68.57 -34.18
N GLN A 72 -21.09 69.52 -33.41
CA GLN A 72 -20.27 69.22 -32.23
C GLN A 72 -21.07 68.53 -31.12
N LYS A 73 -22.31 68.97 -30.88
CA LYS A 73 -23.23 68.32 -29.92
C LYS A 73 -23.58 66.89 -30.35
N LEU A 74 -23.86 66.68 -31.64
CA LEU A 74 -24.20 65.36 -32.16
C LEU A 74 -23.02 64.38 -32.03
N LEU A 75 -21.81 64.84 -32.35
CA LEU A 75 -20.60 64.04 -32.22
C LEU A 75 -20.32 63.65 -30.75
N GLN A 76 -20.55 64.58 -29.82
CA GLN A 76 -20.38 64.31 -28.40
C GLN A 76 -21.39 63.26 -27.89
N LYS A 77 -22.64 63.36 -28.32
CA LYS A 77 -23.67 62.36 -27.99
C LYS A 77 -23.32 60.96 -28.53
N GLN A 78 -22.88 60.87 -29.78
CA GLN A 78 -22.44 59.58 -30.37
C GLN A 78 -21.25 58.98 -29.61
N LYS A 79 -20.31 59.81 -29.15
CA LYS A 79 -19.15 59.36 -28.35
C LYS A 79 -19.58 58.79 -27.00
N GLU A 80 -20.54 59.44 -26.33
CA GLU A 80 -21.07 58.98 -25.05
C GLU A 80 -21.83 57.65 -25.20
N GLU A 81 -22.68 57.52 -26.21
CA GLU A 81 -23.41 56.27 -26.51
C GLU A 81 -22.46 55.11 -26.82
N LEU A 82 -21.40 55.36 -27.60
CA LEU A 82 -20.40 54.34 -27.91
C LEU A 82 -19.65 53.89 -26.65
N LEU A 83 -19.25 54.82 -25.79
CA LEU A 83 -18.55 54.51 -24.53
C LEU A 83 -19.44 53.70 -23.56
N ASP A 84 -20.72 54.03 -23.46
CA ASP A 84 -21.67 53.27 -22.62
C ASP A 84 -21.87 51.83 -23.16
N SER A 85 -22.02 51.70 -24.48
CA SER A 85 -22.14 50.38 -25.12
C SER A 85 -20.90 49.50 -24.91
N PHE A 86 -19.71 50.11 -24.96
CA PHE A 86 -18.44 49.43 -24.74
C PHE A 86 -18.28 48.99 -23.27
N ARG A 87 -18.63 49.86 -22.31
CA ARG A 87 -18.64 49.52 -20.88
C ARG A 87 -19.55 48.34 -20.58
N LYS A 88 -20.79 48.36 -21.07
CA LYS A 88 -21.77 47.27 -20.88
C LYS A 88 -21.27 45.93 -21.45
N LYS A 89 -20.63 45.96 -22.63
CA LYS A 89 -20.03 44.75 -23.22
C LYS A 89 -18.89 44.21 -22.37
N MET A 90 -17.95 45.07 -21.95
CA MET A 90 -16.84 44.65 -21.08
C MET A 90 -17.30 44.09 -19.75
N GLU A 91 -18.26 44.72 -19.07
CA GLU A 91 -18.82 44.19 -17.81
C GLU A 91 -19.42 42.80 -17.99
N THR A 92 -20.09 42.56 -19.13
CA THR A 92 -20.70 41.27 -19.45
C THR A 92 -19.64 40.20 -19.71
N GLU A 93 -18.57 40.53 -20.43
CA GLU A 93 -17.46 39.60 -20.68
C GLU A 93 -16.68 39.27 -19.41
N ILE A 94 -16.40 40.27 -18.57
CA ILE A 94 -15.72 40.08 -17.28
C ILE A 94 -16.56 39.17 -16.37
N LYS A 95 -17.87 39.41 -16.26
CA LYS A 95 -18.76 38.54 -15.46
C LYS A 95 -18.74 37.09 -15.95
N LYS A 96 -18.85 36.87 -17.27
CA LYS A 96 -18.78 35.53 -17.87
C LYS A 96 -17.41 34.87 -17.63
N GLY A 97 -16.33 35.63 -17.75
CA GLY A 97 -14.97 35.17 -17.45
C GLY A 97 -14.82 34.69 -16.02
N ILE A 98 -15.26 35.50 -15.04
CA ILE A 98 -15.22 35.16 -13.61
C ILE A 98 -16.07 33.92 -13.31
N GLU A 99 -17.31 33.85 -13.81
CA GLU A 99 -18.19 32.69 -13.59
C GLU A 99 -17.57 31.39 -14.14
N SER A 100 -16.98 31.45 -15.34
CA SER A 100 -16.32 30.30 -15.96
C SER A 100 -15.08 29.86 -15.16
N GLY A 101 -14.25 30.81 -14.70
CA GLY A 101 -13.06 30.55 -13.89
C GLY A 101 -13.41 29.94 -12.53
N VAL A 102 -14.42 30.49 -11.84
CA VAL A 102 -14.91 29.95 -10.55
C VAL A 102 -15.47 28.54 -10.72
N ARG A 103 -16.19 28.27 -11.81
CA ARG A 103 -16.74 26.93 -12.08
C ARG A 103 -15.65 25.90 -12.31
N GLU A 104 -14.60 26.27 -13.03
CA GLU A 104 -13.46 25.38 -13.30
C GLU A 104 -12.64 25.11 -12.04
N GLN A 105 -12.34 26.14 -11.24
CA GLN A 105 -11.68 25.97 -9.95
C GLN A 105 -12.49 25.07 -9.00
N LYS A 106 -13.82 25.25 -8.94
CA LYS A 106 -14.68 24.40 -8.11
C LYS A 106 -14.66 22.93 -8.55
N LYS A 107 -14.63 22.66 -9.86
CA LYS A 107 -14.49 21.29 -10.39
C LYS A 107 -13.14 20.68 -10.02
N GLN A 108 -12.05 21.43 -10.15
CA GLN A 108 -10.71 20.96 -9.78
C GLN A 108 -10.60 20.67 -8.29
N PHE A 109 -11.16 21.52 -7.44
CA PHE A 109 -11.20 21.33 -5.98
C PHE A 109 -12.01 20.08 -5.57
N ILE A 110 -13.15 19.83 -6.21
CA ILE A 110 -13.94 18.61 -5.98
C ILE A 110 -13.15 17.36 -6.39
N LYS A 111 -12.43 17.38 -7.51
CA LYS A 111 -11.58 16.25 -7.93
C LYS A 111 -10.44 15.99 -6.93
N GLN A 112 -9.69 17.02 -6.56
CA GLN A 112 -8.58 16.91 -5.60
C GLN A 112 -9.04 16.42 -4.23
N SER A 113 -10.15 16.95 -3.70
CA SER A 113 -10.70 16.52 -2.41
C SER A 113 -11.16 15.06 -2.43
N ALA A 114 -11.76 14.59 -3.53
CA ALA A 114 -12.15 13.19 -3.69
C ALA A 114 -10.92 12.24 -3.74
N GLU A 115 -9.85 12.69 -4.39
CA GLU A 115 -8.60 11.93 -4.52
C GLU A 115 -7.82 11.86 -3.19
N LEU A 116 -7.77 12.96 -2.44
CA LEU A 116 -7.24 13.01 -1.08
C LEU A 116 -8.00 12.04 -0.15
N ARG A 117 -9.34 12.03 -0.21
CA ARG A 117 -10.17 11.14 0.61
C ARG A 117 -9.94 9.66 0.28
N LYS A 118 -9.76 9.32 -1.01
CA LYS A 118 -9.40 7.96 -1.44
C LYS A 118 -8.03 7.54 -0.90
N THR A 119 -7.06 8.44 -0.95
CA THR A 119 -5.68 8.19 -0.49
C THR A 119 -5.63 8.02 1.03
N GLN A 120 -6.32 8.86 1.79
CA GLN A 120 -6.44 8.73 3.25
C GLN A 120 -7.08 7.39 3.66
N ASN A 121 -8.15 6.97 2.97
CA ASN A 121 -8.79 5.68 3.23
C ASN A 121 -7.86 4.49 2.94
N LYS A 122 -7.08 4.54 1.85
CA LYS A 122 -6.06 3.51 1.56
C LYS A 122 -4.97 3.47 2.63
N MET A 123 -4.46 4.62 3.05
CA MET A 123 -3.46 4.72 4.12
C MET A 123 -3.97 4.17 5.46
N LYS A 124 -5.21 4.46 5.83
CA LYS A 124 -5.83 3.92 7.06
C LYS A 124 -5.91 2.39 7.04
N ARG A 125 -6.37 1.81 5.92
CA ARG A 125 -6.43 0.35 5.73
C ARG A 125 -5.04 -0.31 5.76
N LEU A 126 -4.04 0.32 5.13
CA LEU A 126 -2.67 -0.17 5.15
C LEU A 126 -2.07 -0.17 6.55
N LYS A 127 -2.28 0.91 7.32
CA LYS A 127 -1.81 1.03 8.71
C LYS A 127 -2.45 -0.02 9.63
N GLU A 128 -3.73 -0.30 9.44
CA GLU A 128 -4.45 -1.33 10.21
C GLU A 128 -3.97 -2.75 9.86
N SER A 129 -3.78 -3.04 8.57
CA SER A 129 -3.19 -4.29 8.09
C SER A 129 -1.77 -4.51 8.64
N LEU A 130 -0.93 -3.47 8.62
CA LEU A 130 0.43 -3.53 9.15
C LEU A 130 0.45 -3.78 10.66
N ARG A 131 -0.46 -3.15 11.42
CA ARG A 131 -0.58 -3.36 12.87
C ARG A 131 -1.01 -4.79 13.22
N LEU A 132 -1.96 -5.36 12.46
CA LEU A 132 -2.38 -6.75 12.61
C LEU A 132 -1.24 -7.72 12.28
N SER A 133 -0.48 -7.43 11.22
CA SER A 133 0.69 -8.23 10.83
C SER A 133 1.77 -8.19 11.91
N ALA A 134 2.11 -7.00 12.43
CA ALA A 134 3.09 -6.84 13.50
C ALA A 134 2.70 -7.61 14.78
N SER A 135 1.43 -7.56 15.19
CA SER A 135 0.95 -8.34 16.35
C SER A 135 1.02 -9.86 16.13
N LYS A 136 0.76 -10.32 14.91
CA LYS A 136 0.96 -11.74 14.55
C LYS A 136 2.44 -12.13 14.59
N TYR A 137 3.33 -11.27 14.10
CA TYR A 137 4.78 -11.49 14.14
C TYR A 137 5.31 -11.51 15.59
N GLU A 138 4.82 -10.66 16.49
CA GLU A 138 5.19 -10.70 17.91
C GLU A 138 4.78 -12.02 18.56
N LYS A 139 3.53 -12.46 18.37
CA LYS A 139 3.06 -13.75 18.91
C LYS A 139 3.84 -14.93 18.34
N ALA A 140 4.10 -14.92 17.03
CA ALA A 140 4.91 -15.94 16.38
C ALA A 140 6.35 -15.94 16.92
N ASN A 141 6.94 -14.77 17.19
CA ASN A 141 8.28 -14.67 17.77
C ASN A 141 8.33 -15.15 19.23
N GLU A 142 7.31 -14.88 20.05
CA GLU A 142 7.21 -15.43 21.40
C GLU A 142 7.08 -16.96 21.38
N GLU A 143 6.30 -17.50 20.44
CA GLU A 143 6.13 -18.93 20.26
C GLU A 143 7.42 -19.59 19.74
N ILE A 144 8.09 -18.98 18.77
CA ILE A 144 9.42 -19.40 18.30
C ILE A 144 10.45 -19.34 19.44
N LYS A 145 10.42 -18.30 20.29
CA LYS A 145 11.33 -18.19 21.43
C LYS A 145 11.08 -19.30 22.45
N ARG A 146 9.81 -19.58 22.76
CA ARG A 146 9.43 -20.69 23.64
C ARG A 146 9.84 -22.04 23.06
N LEU A 147 9.62 -22.26 21.77
CA LEU A 147 10.04 -23.47 21.05
C LEU A 147 11.57 -23.60 21.03
N LYS A 148 12.31 -22.50 20.84
CA LYS A 148 13.77 -22.47 20.93
C LYS A 148 14.27 -22.80 22.32
N GLU A 149 13.63 -22.26 23.37
CA GLU A 149 13.94 -22.58 24.76
C GLU A 149 13.61 -24.05 25.11
N GLN A 150 12.60 -24.66 24.46
CA GLN A 150 12.28 -26.09 24.57
C GLN A 150 13.31 -26.97 23.83
N ILE A 151 13.77 -26.52 22.66
CA ILE A 151 14.83 -27.17 21.88
C ILE A 151 16.18 -27.10 22.60
N GLU A 152 16.53 -25.95 23.20
CA GLU A 152 17.75 -25.79 24.02
C GLU A 152 17.75 -26.70 25.26
N LYS A 153 16.58 -27.13 25.73
CA LYS A 153 16.45 -28.11 26.82
C LYS A 153 16.42 -29.56 26.33
N GLY A 154 16.54 -29.80 25.02
CA GLY A 154 16.67 -31.14 24.44
C GLY A 154 15.39 -31.97 24.45
N ILE A 155 14.23 -31.35 24.65
CA ILE A 155 12.93 -32.03 24.62
C ILE A 155 12.27 -31.65 23.30
N THR A 156 12.41 -32.52 22.30
CA THR A 156 11.72 -32.35 21.01
C THR A 156 10.20 -32.49 21.22
N PRO A 157 9.34 -31.83 20.42
CA PRO A 157 7.87 -31.93 20.55
C PRO A 157 7.33 -33.36 20.56
N GLN A 158 8.02 -34.28 19.89
CA GLN A 158 7.73 -35.70 19.84
C GLN A 158 7.96 -36.39 21.21
N ILE A 159 9.06 -36.04 21.90
CA ILE A 159 9.41 -36.56 23.23
C ILE A 159 8.48 -35.96 24.29
N GLU A 160 8.07 -34.71 24.12
CA GLU A 160 7.09 -34.06 25.01
C GLU A 160 5.68 -34.65 24.85
N GLY A 161 5.35 -35.21 23.68
CA GLY A 161 4.10 -35.93 23.41
C GLY A 161 3.96 -37.22 24.22
N LEU A 162 5.06 -37.84 24.67
CA LEU A 162 5.04 -39.00 25.57
C LEU A 162 4.52 -38.66 26.98
N LEU A 163 4.33 -37.38 27.31
CA LEU A 163 3.68 -36.97 28.56
C LEU A 163 2.15 -36.93 28.45
N GLU A 164 1.60 -37.28 27.28
CA GLU A 164 0.18 -37.58 27.11
C GLU A 164 -0.06 -39.07 27.38
N GLU A 165 -1.00 -39.38 28.29
CA GLU A 165 -1.26 -40.75 28.77
C GLU A 165 -1.50 -41.74 27.61
N LYS A 166 -2.28 -41.32 26.60
CA LYS A 166 -2.59 -42.15 25.43
C LYS A 166 -1.34 -42.46 24.60
N THR A 167 -0.48 -41.47 24.38
CA THR A 167 0.75 -41.62 23.60
C THR A 167 1.76 -42.48 24.35
N LEU A 168 1.89 -42.27 25.67
CA LEU A 168 2.70 -43.14 26.52
C LEU A 168 2.23 -44.58 26.49
N MET A 169 0.92 -44.81 26.67
CA MET A 169 0.36 -46.16 26.67
C MET A 169 0.64 -46.88 25.35
N ASN A 170 0.43 -46.21 24.21
CA ASN A 170 0.76 -46.76 22.90
C ASN A 170 2.25 -47.11 22.79
N LYS A 171 3.14 -46.23 23.28
CA LYS A 171 4.58 -46.48 23.23
C LYS A 171 4.98 -47.66 24.11
N LEU A 172 4.41 -47.78 25.31
CA LEU A 172 4.69 -48.91 26.20
C LEU A 172 4.17 -50.23 25.63
N GLN A 173 3.02 -50.23 24.95
CA GLN A 173 2.49 -51.40 24.23
C GLN A 173 3.38 -51.81 23.05
N GLU A 174 3.96 -50.84 22.34
CA GLU A 174 4.93 -51.10 21.28
C GLU A 174 6.23 -51.71 21.83
N LEU A 175 6.73 -51.20 22.95
CA LEU A 175 7.95 -51.69 23.60
C LEU A 175 7.75 -53.09 24.23
N TYR A 176 6.57 -53.36 24.79
CA TYR A 176 6.29 -54.58 25.55
C TYR A 176 4.97 -55.24 25.10
N PRO A 177 4.93 -55.84 23.89
CA PRO A 177 3.70 -56.39 23.31
C PRO A 177 3.11 -57.57 24.08
N ASP A 178 3.93 -58.30 24.84
CA ASP A 178 3.49 -59.43 25.67
C ASP A 178 2.84 -59.01 27.00
N ASP A 179 3.03 -57.76 27.40
CA ASP A 179 2.52 -57.24 28.67
C ASP A 179 1.11 -56.65 28.52
N LYS A 180 0.35 -56.64 29.61
CA LYS A 180 -1.00 -56.07 29.62
C LYS A 180 -0.98 -54.68 30.23
N PHE A 181 -1.55 -53.71 29.51
CA PHE A 181 -1.67 -52.32 29.96
C PHE A 181 -3.11 -51.97 30.32
N ILE A 182 -3.31 -51.38 31.49
CA ILE A 182 -4.61 -50.95 32.01
C ILE A 182 -4.56 -49.46 32.31
N HIS A 183 -5.51 -48.71 31.79
CA HIS A 183 -5.71 -47.30 32.10
C HIS A 183 -6.84 -47.13 33.10
N THR A 184 -6.65 -46.28 34.10
CA THR A 184 -7.53 -46.27 35.27
C THR A 184 -8.53 -45.11 35.28
N GLY A 185 -8.83 -44.55 34.12
CA GLY A 185 -9.69 -43.36 33.95
C GLY A 185 -8.93 -42.10 33.52
N LYS A 186 -9.64 -41.00 33.25
CA LYS A 186 -9.06 -39.71 32.81
C LYS A 186 -8.15 -39.12 33.88
N GLY A 187 -6.87 -38.90 33.58
CA GLY A 187 -5.90 -38.34 34.53
C GLY A 187 -5.43 -39.35 35.58
N GLY A 188 -5.59 -40.64 35.29
CA GLY A 188 -5.25 -41.75 36.18
C GLY A 188 -4.04 -42.54 35.69
N ASP A 189 -3.46 -43.33 36.59
CA ASP A 189 -2.23 -44.09 36.33
C ASP A 189 -2.38 -45.10 35.18
N ILE A 190 -1.26 -45.40 34.50
CA ILE A 190 -1.15 -46.57 33.63
C ILE A 190 -0.53 -47.70 34.45
N ILE A 191 -1.15 -48.87 34.42
CA ILE A 191 -0.62 -50.08 35.05
C ILE A 191 -0.15 -51.04 33.96
N GLN A 192 1.11 -51.43 34.01
CA GLN A 192 1.66 -52.53 33.25
C GLN A 192 1.67 -53.79 34.12
N ILE A 193 1.00 -54.83 33.65
CA ILE A 193 1.08 -56.18 34.19
C ILE A 193 2.05 -56.95 33.30
N ILE A 194 3.18 -57.35 33.88
CA ILE A 194 4.26 -58.00 33.14
C ILE A 194 3.99 -59.50 33.07
N PHE A 195 4.12 -60.04 31.87
CA PHE A 195 3.98 -61.47 31.62
C PHE A 195 5.30 -62.11 31.23
N ASP A 196 5.54 -63.31 31.77
CA ASP A 196 6.55 -64.25 31.29
C ASP A 196 5.87 -65.60 31.05
N GLN A 197 5.99 -66.16 29.84
CA GLN A 197 5.35 -67.43 29.45
C GLN A 197 3.85 -67.53 29.86
N LYS A 198 3.09 -66.44 29.65
CA LYS A 198 1.66 -66.31 30.01
C LYS A 198 1.35 -66.31 31.51
N LYS A 199 2.36 -66.20 32.38
CA LYS A 199 2.18 -65.98 33.81
C LYS A 199 2.47 -64.54 34.18
N GLU A 200 1.63 -63.96 35.03
CA GLU A 200 1.87 -62.66 35.62
C GLU A 200 3.04 -62.74 36.61
N VAL A 201 4.07 -61.91 36.40
CA VAL A 201 5.30 -61.93 37.21
C VAL A 201 5.53 -60.67 38.04
N GLY A 202 4.89 -59.55 37.66
CA GLY A 202 4.96 -58.31 38.42
C GLY A 202 4.15 -57.18 37.79
N LYS A 203 4.09 -56.06 38.50
CA LYS A 203 3.34 -54.86 38.10
C LYS A 203 4.17 -53.60 38.23
N ILE A 204 4.07 -52.72 37.24
CA ILE A 204 4.65 -51.38 37.25
C ILE A 204 3.51 -50.37 37.10
N VAL A 205 3.51 -49.35 37.97
CA VAL A 205 2.59 -48.21 37.84
C VAL A 205 3.33 -46.99 37.31
N TYR A 206 2.67 -46.29 36.39
CA TYR A 206 3.18 -45.12 35.70
C TYR A 206 2.28 -43.92 35.98
N GLU A 207 2.90 -42.85 36.46
CA GLU A 207 2.26 -41.55 36.69
C GLU A 207 2.90 -40.54 35.72
N CYS A 208 2.07 -39.80 34.97
CA CYS A 208 2.53 -38.80 34.00
C CYS A 208 2.25 -37.39 34.50
N LYS A 209 3.27 -36.54 34.56
CA LYS A 209 3.11 -35.13 34.92
C LYS A 209 3.79 -34.21 33.91
N LYS A 210 2.97 -33.52 33.13
CA LYS A 210 3.39 -32.37 32.30
C LYS A 210 3.19 -31.08 33.08
N VAL A 211 4.27 -30.52 33.64
CA VAL A 211 4.22 -29.37 34.55
C VAL A 211 5.32 -28.36 34.28
N LYS A 212 5.11 -27.09 34.64
CA LYS A 212 6.15 -26.06 34.52
C LYS A 212 7.23 -26.18 35.60
N ASN A 213 6.79 -26.45 36.83
CA ASN A 213 7.65 -26.55 38.01
C ASN A 213 7.45 -27.93 38.64
N PHE A 214 8.55 -28.52 39.11
CA PHE A 214 8.50 -29.78 39.85
C PHE A 214 7.97 -29.56 41.26
N ASP A 215 7.09 -30.45 41.72
CA ASP A 215 6.53 -30.45 43.06
C ASP A 215 6.67 -31.84 43.69
N LYS A 216 7.10 -31.89 44.95
CA LYS A 216 7.29 -33.15 45.70
C LYS A 216 5.97 -33.92 45.86
N LYS A 217 4.81 -33.27 45.75
CA LYS A 217 3.51 -33.95 45.78
C LYS A 217 3.36 -35.02 44.69
N PHE A 218 4.03 -34.86 43.55
CA PHE A 218 3.97 -35.84 42.46
C PHE A 218 4.64 -37.16 42.85
N ILE A 219 5.69 -37.10 43.66
CA ILE A 219 6.34 -38.30 44.22
C ILE A 219 5.38 -39.00 45.20
N GLU A 220 4.69 -38.24 46.06
CA GLU A 220 3.71 -38.83 46.99
C GLU A 220 2.52 -39.45 46.24
N GLN A 221 2.06 -38.84 45.16
CA GLN A 221 1.02 -39.41 44.29
C GLN A 221 1.45 -40.75 43.70
N ALA A 222 2.61 -40.80 43.05
CA ALA A 222 3.13 -42.04 42.46
C ALA A 222 3.39 -43.13 43.53
N LYS A 223 3.86 -42.73 44.72
CA LYS A 223 4.03 -43.66 45.85
C LYS A 223 2.71 -44.23 46.34
N ASN A 224 1.67 -43.39 46.46
CA ASN A 224 0.34 -43.82 46.86
C ASN A 224 -0.29 -44.72 45.78
N ALA A 225 -0.12 -44.38 44.51
CA ALA A 225 -0.53 -45.21 43.38
C ALA A 225 0.13 -46.60 43.47
N ARG A 226 1.44 -46.66 43.73
CA ARG A 226 2.15 -47.95 43.94
C ARG A 226 1.45 -48.84 44.96
N LYS A 227 1.13 -48.27 46.13
CA LYS A 227 0.51 -48.99 47.24
C LYS A 227 -0.92 -49.41 46.90
N GLN A 228 -1.71 -48.50 46.32
CA GLN A 228 -3.11 -48.74 45.96
C GLN A 228 -3.26 -49.79 44.84
N ARG A 229 -2.29 -49.86 43.92
CA ARG A 229 -2.32 -50.79 42.78
C ARG A 229 -1.52 -52.07 43.03
N GLU A 230 -0.95 -52.22 44.22
CA GLU A 230 -0.11 -53.35 44.60
C GLU A 230 1.01 -53.59 43.58
N ALA A 231 1.65 -52.49 43.14
CA ALA A 231 2.72 -52.53 42.14
C ALA A 231 4.11 -52.71 42.79
N ASP A 232 4.97 -53.49 42.15
CA ASP A 232 6.35 -53.71 42.57
C ASP A 232 7.17 -52.41 42.42
N PHE A 233 6.97 -51.70 41.30
CA PHE A 233 7.65 -50.46 40.95
C PHE A 233 6.67 -49.33 40.63
N ALA A 234 7.09 -48.10 40.94
CA ALA A 234 6.37 -46.88 40.56
C ALA A 234 7.30 -45.91 39.83
N ILE A 235 6.82 -45.42 38.69
CA ILE A 235 7.57 -44.55 37.80
C ILE A 235 6.78 -43.26 37.60
N LEU A 236 7.39 -42.14 37.96
CA LEU A 236 6.90 -40.79 37.66
C LEU A 236 7.63 -40.26 36.43
N ILE A 237 6.90 -40.04 35.35
CA ILE A 237 7.42 -39.48 34.10
C ILE A 237 7.08 -38.00 34.06
N THR A 238 8.09 -37.14 33.95
CA THR A 238 7.91 -35.68 34.04
C THR A 238 8.89 -34.91 33.16
N ASN A 239 8.47 -33.74 32.66
CA ASN A 239 9.34 -32.78 31.97
C ASN A 239 10.11 -31.85 32.93
N ALA A 240 9.72 -31.78 34.21
CA ALA A 240 10.34 -30.89 35.18
C ALA A 240 11.08 -31.70 36.26
N PHE A 241 12.26 -31.22 36.66
CA PHE A 241 13.10 -31.82 37.69
C PHE A 241 13.48 -30.80 38.79
N PRO A 242 13.73 -31.24 40.03
CA PRO A 242 14.32 -30.39 41.07
C PRO A 242 15.69 -29.86 40.67
N SER A 243 16.09 -28.72 41.24
CA SER A 243 17.45 -28.18 41.09
C SER A 243 18.52 -29.23 41.40
N LYS A 244 19.53 -29.35 40.53
CA LYS A 244 20.65 -30.31 40.61
C LYS A 244 20.30 -31.78 40.31
N LYS A 245 19.08 -32.09 39.87
CA LYS A 245 18.69 -33.41 39.35
C LYS A 245 18.31 -33.26 37.87
N GLN A 246 18.65 -34.26 37.07
CA GLN A 246 18.37 -34.31 35.63
C GLN A 246 18.06 -35.75 35.26
N TYR A 247 17.17 -35.92 34.28
CA TYR A 247 16.76 -37.16 33.58
C TYR A 247 16.28 -38.34 34.43
N TYR A 248 17.02 -38.75 35.45
CA TYR A 248 16.72 -39.88 36.29
C TYR A 248 17.14 -39.63 37.74
N PHE A 249 16.25 -39.93 38.68
CA PHE A 249 16.59 -40.15 40.08
C PHE A 249 15.56 -41.02 40.78
N VAL A 250 15.93 -41.56 41.94
CA VAL A 250 15.02 -42.29 42.82
C VAL A 250 14.80 -41.48 44.09
N GLU A 251 13.55 -41.33 44.51
CA GLU A 251 13.20 -40.70 45.78
C GLU A 251 11.96 -41.38 46.36
N LYS A 252 12.02 -41.75 47.64
CA LYS A 252 10.92 -42.46 48.35
C LYS A 252 10.39 -43.69 47.62
N ASN A 253 11.30 -44.47 47.02
CA ASN A 253 11.00 -45.66 46.22
C ASN A 253 10.14 -45.41 44.98
N VAL A 254 10.20 -44.19 44.43
CA VAL A 254 9.63 -43.81 43.14
C VAL A 254 10.77 -43.47 42.20
N PHE A 255 10.76 -44.06 41.01
CA PHE A 255 11.67 -43.71 39.92
C PHE A 255 11.13 -42.48 39.21
N VAL A 256 11.82 -41.35 39.32
CA VAL A 256 11.46 -40.11 38.63
C VAL A 256 12.30 -39.99 37.39
N ILE A 257 11.66 -40.04 36.23
CA ILE A 257 12.33 -40.14 34.94
C ILE A 257 11.83 -39.10 33.94
N SER A 258 12.71 -38.75 33.02
CA SER A 258 12.37 -37.93 31.86
C SER A 258 11.81 -38.84 30.77
N PRO A 259 11.01 -38.32 29.83
CA PRO A 259 10.50 -39.13 28.73
C PRO A 259 11.61 -39.79 27.88
N VAL A 260 12.79 -39.17 27.81
CA VAL A 260 13.98 -39.74 27.11
C VAL A 260 14.48 -41.01 27.78
N SER A 261 14.42 -41.05 29.11
CA SER A 261 14.89 -42.18 29.92
C SER A 261 13.84 -43.29 30.05
N LEU A 262 12.67 -43.16 29.40
CA LEU A 262 11.54 -44.10 29.52
C LEU A 262 11.95 -45.53 29.20
N GLU A 263 12.43 -45.76 27.98
CA GLU A 263 12.77 -47.08 27.47
C GLU A 263 13.87 -47.78 28.30
N PRO A 264 15.07 -47.18 28.53
CA PRO A 264 16.13 -47.87 29.26
C PRO A 264 15.74 -48.19 30.72
N ILE A 265 14.96 -47.32 31.36
CA ILE A 265 14.52 -47.56 32.75
C ILE A 265 13.43 -48.61 32.83
N THR A 266 12.40 -48.52 31.99
CA THR A 266 11.31 -49.50 31.99
C THR A 266 11.80 -50.89 31.61
N TYR A 267 12.75 -50.98 30.67
CA TYR A 267 13.37 -52.24 30.28
C TYR A 267 14.08 -52.88 31.46
N THR A 268 14.95 -52.12 32.13
CA THR A 268 15.71 -52.60 33.30
C THR A 268 14.79 -53.09 34.43
N LEU A 269 13.72 -52.35 34.72
CA LEU A 269 12.76 -52.71 35.77
C LEU A 269 11.92 -53.93 35.40
N ARG A 270 11.49 -54.04 34.15
CA ARG A 270 10.75 -55.21 33.64
C ARG A 270 11.60 -56.47 33.69
N GLU A 271 12.82 -56.42 33.15
CA GLU A 271 13.74 -57.56 33.14
C GLU A 271 14.13 -58.01 34.55
N SER A 272 14.22 -57.06 35.48
CA SER A 272 14.44 -57.34 36.90
C SER A 272 13.32 -58.20 37.49
N LEU A 273 12.06 -57.88 37.20
CA LEU A 273 10.90 -58.65 37.71
C LEU A 273 10.83 -60.04 37.09
N ILE A 274 11.12 -60.17 35.80
CA ILE A 274 11.17 -61.47 35.11
C ILE A 274 12.27 -62.34 35.73
N ARG A 275 13.48 -61.81 35.91
CA ARG A 275 14.59 -62.54 36.55
C ARG A 275 14.24 -62.99 37.97
N ILE A 276 13.61 -62.15 38.77
CA ILE A 276 13.16 -62.53 40.11
C ILE A 276 12.13 -63.67 40.04
N ALA A 277 11.18 -63.61 39.10
CA ALA A 277 10.18 -64.66 38.95
C ALA A 277 10.78 -66.01 38.51
N LEU A 278 11.80 -66.00 37.66
CA LEU A 278 12.53 -67.22 37.25
C LEU A 278 13.19 -67.94 38.42
N LEU A 279 13.60 -67.21 39.47
CA LEU A 279 14.25 -67.78 40.65
C LEU A 279 13.28 -68.55 41.58
N LYS A 280 11.97 -68.56 41.30
CA LYS A 280 10.92 -69.27 42.09
C LYS A 280 11.04 -69.06 43.61
N LEU A 281 11.30 -67.81 44.00
CA LEU A 281 11.51 -67.42 45.39
C LEU A 281 10.20 -67.39 46.21
N THR A 282 10.29 -67.49 47.53
CA THR A 282 9.19 -67.17 48.44
C THR A 282 8.83 -65.68 48.37
N ASN A 283 7.64 -65.28 48.82
CA ASN A 283 7.21 -63.88 48.81
C ASN A 283 8.19 -62.96 49.57
N GLU A 284 8.68 -63.38 50.74
CA GLU A 284 9.67 -62.63 51.54
C GLU A 284 11.01 -62.47 50.78
N ALA A 285 11.46 -63.53 50.10
CA ALA A 285 12.67 -63.48 49.30
C ALA A 285 12.50 -62.63 48.03
N LYS A 286 11.30 -62.62 47.42
CA LYS A 286 10.93 -61.73 46.31
C LYS A 286 10.99 -60.27 46.76
N GLU A 287 10.39 -59.91 47.88
CA GLU A 287 10.43 -58.56 48.43
C GLU A 287 11.86 -58.09 48.71
N LYS A 288 12.69 -58.97 49.30
CA LYS A 288 14.11 -58.67 49.55
C LYS A 288 14.89 -58.45 48.25
N ALA A 289 14.66 -59.28 47.22
CA ALA A 289 15.29 -59.13 45.92
C ALA A 289 14.88 -57.80 45.24
N VAL A 290 13.59 -57.47 45.25
CA VAL A 290 13.08 -56.18 44.77
C VAL A 290 13.76 -55.02 45.50
N GLN A 291 13.91 -55.09 46.83
CA GLN A 291 14.59 -54.06 47.62
C GLN A 291 16.08 -53.94 47.28
N GLN A 292 16.78 -55.04 47.00
CA GLN A 292 18.18 -55.00 46.56
C GLN A 292 18.32 -54.30 45.20
N ILE A 293 17.40 -54.57 44.27
CA ILE A 293 17.35 -53.89 42.97
C ILE A 293 17.09 -52.39 43.16
N TYR A 294 16.16 -52.01 44.04
CA TYR A 294 15.97 -50.59 44.39
C TYR A 294 17.27 -49.94 44.90
N ASN A 295 18.01 -50.61 45.79
CA ASN A 295 19.25 -50.07 46.33
C ASN A 295 20.32 -49.90 45.23
N TYR A 296 20.42 -50.85 44.31
CA TYR A 296 21.34 -50.76 43.18
C TYR A 296 20.95 -49.62 42.22
N LEU A 297 19.69 -49.57 41.79
CA LEU A 297 19.19 -48.58 40.82
C LEU A 297 19.17 -47.15 41.40
N SER A 298 19.00 -47.00 42.71
CA SER A 298 19.16 -45.72 43.40
C SER A 298 20.63 -45.33 43.66
N GLY A 299 21.56 -46.27 43.43
CA GLY A 299 23.00 -46.06 43.56
C GLY A 299 23.54 -45.03 42.58
N ASN A 300 24.62 -44.35 42.99
CA ASN A 300 25.18 -43.25 42.20
C ASN A 300 25.75 -43.71 40.85
N GLU A 301 26.29 -44.93 40.79
CA GLU A 301 26.84 -45.53 39.56
C GLU A 301 25.76 -45.68 38.47
N TYR A 302 24.67 -46.38 38.78
CA TYR A 302 23.57 -46.58 37.84
C TYR A 302 22.94 -45.25 37.43
N LYS A 303 22.70 -44.37 38.40
CA LYS A 303 22.16 -43.03 38.17
C LYS A 303 23.01 -42.22 37.17
N ASN A 304 24.33 -42.19 37.37
CA ASN A 304 25.24 -41.44 36.49
C ASN A 304 25.20 -42.01 35.08
N ARG A 305 25.27 -43.34 34.93
CA ARG A 305 25.25 -44.02 33.63
C ARG A 305 23.97 -43.74 32.85
N ILE A 306 22.80 -43.78 33.50
CA ILE A 306 21.53 -43.46 32.86
C ILE A 306 21.44 -41.99 32.46
N ASN A 307 21.94 -41.08 33.29
CA ASN A 307 21.95 -39.66 32.98
C ASN A 307 22.87 -39.36 31.79
N GLU A 308 24.04 -40.00 31.70
CA GLU A 308 24.93 -39.93 30.54
C GLU A 308 24.27 -40.45 29.26
N ILE A 309 23.63 -41.63 29.33
CA ILE A 309 22.88 -42.19 28.19
C ILE A 309 21.77 -41.23 27.76
N SER A 310 21.02 -40.69 28.71
CA SER A 310 19.92 -39.76 28.43
C SER A 310 20.42 -38.46 27.80
N GLN A 311 21.56 -37.95 28.26
CA GLN A 311 22.22 -36.79 27.68
C GLN A 311 22.66 -37.06 26.24
N HIS A 312 23.34 -38.18 25.98
CA HIS A 312 23.75 -38.55 24.62
C HIS A 312 22.56 -38.72 23.67
N LEU A 313 21.45 -39.31 24.12
CA LEU A 313 20.23 -39.44 23.32
C LEU A 313 19.65 -38.08 22.95
N ILE A 314 19.68 -37.12 23.88
CA ILE A 314 19.25 -35.75 23.64
C ILE A 314 20.17 -35.06 22.63
N ASP A 315 21.49 -35.19 22.79
CA ASP A 315 22.47 -34.56 21.93
C ASP A 315 22.34 -35.09 20.48
N LEU A 316 22.22 -36.41 20.32
CA LEU A 316 21.96 -37.04 19.02
C LEU A 316 20.63 -36.59 18.41
N GLY A 317 19.58 -36.48 19.22
CA GLY A 317 18.28 -35.98 18.77
C GLY A 317 18.35 -34.52 18.28
N ASN A 318 19.13 -33.69 18.96
CA ASN A 318 19.36 -32.29 18.58
C ASN A 318 20.19 -32.17 17.31
N GLU A 319 21.24 -32.99 17.16
CA GLU A 319 22.05 -33.05 15.94
C GLU A 319 21.21 -33.46 14.73
N LEU A 320 20.42 -34.53 14.86
CA LEU A 320 19.51 -35.00 13.81
C LEU A 320 18.46 -33.93 13.45
N SER A 321 17.90 -33.24 14.45
CA SER A 321 16.93 -32.16 14.21
C SER A 321 17.56 -31.01 13.41
N LYS A 322 18.79 -30.61 13.76
CA LYS A 322 19.55 -29.60 13.02
C LYS A 322 19.86 -30.06 11.59
N GLU A 323 20.24 -31.33 11.42
CA GLU A 323 20.51 -31.93 10.11
C GLU A 323 19.26 -31.88 9.22
N ILE A 324 18.12 -32.34 9.73
CA ILE A 324 16.82 -32.31 9.03
C ILE A 324 16.47 -30.88 8.62
N SER A 325 16.60 -29.90 9.54
CA SER A 325 16.29 -28.49 9.24
C SER A 325 17.20 -27.93 8.15
N THR A 326 18.49 -28.22 8.23
CA THR A 326 19.50 -27.78 7.25
C THR A 326 19.22 -28.37 5.87
N HIS A 327 18.95 -29.68 5.81
CA HIS A 327 18.61 -30.36 4.57
C HIS A 327 17.29 -29.85 3.98
N LYS A 328 16.27 -29.62 4.81
CA LYS A 328 15.00 -29.03 4.36
C LYS A 328 15.20 -27.66 3.70
N ASN A 329 16.00 -26.80 4.30
CA ASN A 329 16.33 -25.48 3.73
C ASN A 329 17.12 -25.61 2.42
N LEU A 330 18.06 -26.55 2.37
CA LEU A 330 18.83 -26.82 1.16
C LEU A 330 17.93 -27.34 0.02
N TRP A 331 17.00 -28.26 0.32
CA TRP A 331 16.02 -28.76 -0.63
C TRP A 331 15.11 -27.65 -1.14
N LEU A 332 14.60 -26.78 -0.26
CA LEU A 332 13.80 -25.63 -0.65
C LEU A 332 14.56 -24.67 -1.57
N LYS A 333 15.84 -24.40 -1.26
CA LYS A 333 16.71 -23.58 -2.13
C LYS A 333 16.88 -24.22 -3.51
N ARG A 334 17.13 -25.53 -3.59
CA ARG A 334 17.24 -26.27 -4.86
C ARG A 334 15.92 -26.27 -5.62
N TYR A 335 14.80 -26.53 -4.94
CA TYR A 335 13.45 -26.51 -5.49
C TYR A 335 13.12 -25.16 -6.14
N ASN A 336 13.38 -24.06 -5.43
CA ASN A 336 13.18 -22.70 -5.94
C ASN A 336 14.08 -22.38 -7.13
N ALA A 337 15.33 -22.85 -7.13
CA ALA A 337 16.22 -22.70 -8.27
C ALA A 337 15.69 -23.42 -9.51
N TYR A 338 15.22 -24.66 -9.37
CA TYR A 338 14.57 -25.38 -10.47
C TYR A 338 13.33 -24.64 -10.98
N LYS A 339 12.45 -24.20 -10.06
CA LYS A 339 11.24 -23.42 -10.42
C LYS A 339 11.59 -22.15 -11.21
N SER A 340 12.64 -21.42 -10.80
CA SER A 340 13.11 -20.23 -11.51
C SER A 340 13.58 -20.58 -12.92
N ILE A 341 14.43 -21.60 -13.07
CA ILE A 341 14.94 -22.05 -14.37
C ILE A 341 13.78 -22.41 -15.32
N TYR A 342 12.79 -23.16 -14.84
CA TYR A 342 11.61 -23.50 -15.64
C TYR A 342 10.79 -22.25 -16.03
N SER A 343 10.65 -21.28 -15.13
CA SER A 343 9.99 -20.00 -15.43
C SER A 343 10.75 -19.20 -16.50
N ASP A 344 12.07 -19.15 -16.41
CA ASP A 344 12.93 -18.44 -17.37
C ASP A 344 12.86 -19.08 -18.76
N VAL A 345 12.86 -20.42 -18.82
CA VAL A 345 12.66 -21.17 -20.08
C VAL A 345 11.29 -20.85 -20.69
N ASN A 346 10.23 -20.79 -19.88
CA ASN A 346 8.89 -20.42 -20.37
C ASN A 346 8.85 -18.97 -20.90
N LEU A 347 9.56 -18.04 -20.25
CA LEU A 347 9.67 -16.65 -20.71
C LEU A 347 10.41 -16.55 -22.04
N ILE A 348 11.48 -17.33 -22.23
CA ILE A 348 12.22 -17.40 -23.50
C ILE A 348 11.32 -17.96 -24.61
N ASP A 349 10.58 -19.04 -24.35
CA ASP A 349 9.64 -19.63 -25.31
C ASP A 349 8.53 -18.64 -25.73
N TYR A 350 8.00 -17.87 -24.77
CA TYR A 350 7.04 -16.81 -25.04
C TYR A 350 7.62 -15.73 -25.97
N LYS A 351 8.82 -15.21 -25.66
CA LYS A 351 9.48 -14.20 -26.50
C LYS A 351 9.78 -14.73 -27.91
N LEU A 352 10.22 -15.99 -28.04
CA LEU A 352 10.45 -16.62 -29.34
C LEU A 352 9.15 -16.70 -30.16
N LYS A 353 8.03 -17.09 -29.53
CA LYS A 353 6.71 -17.10 -30.18
C LYS A 353 6.30 -15.71 -30.66
N GLU A 354 6.49 -14.69 -29.84
CA GLU A 354 6.20 -13.28 -30.20
C GLU A 354 7.04 -12.81 -31.40
N PHE A 355 8.35 -13.11 -31.41
CA PHE A 355 9.22 -12.77 -32.54
C PHE A 355 8.83 -13.47 -33.85
N LEU A 356 8.38 -14.72 -33.78
CA LEU A 356 7.95 -15.49 -34.95
C LEU A 356 6.60 -15.00 -35.48
N GLN A 357 5.65 -14.68 -34.60
CA GLN A 357 4.36 -14.10 -34.98
C GLN A 357 4.51 -12.72 -35.66
N ASN A 358 5.46 -11.90 -35.19
CA ASN A 358 5.74 -10.60 -35.81
C ASN A 358 6.42 -10.69 -37.19
N LYS A 359 6.88 -11.87 -37.63
CA LYS A 359 7.56 -12.07 -38.93
C LYS A 359 6.77 -12.90 -39.95
N ILE A 360 5.70 -13.57 -39.55
CA ILE A 360 4.92 -14.46 -40.43
C ILE A 360 3.44 -14.00 -40.39
N PRO A 361 2.81 -13.62 -41.52
CA PRO A 361 1.40 -13.23 -41.53
C PRO A 361 0.52 -14.42 -41.18
N ASP A 362 -0.15 -14.33 -40.02
CA ASP A 362 -1.30 -15.01 -39.39
C ASP A 362 -1.91 -16.34 -39.92
N LYS A 363 -1.56 -16.91 -41.07
CA LYS A 363 -2.39 -17.95 -41.69
C LYS A 363 -1.95 -19.40 -41.59
N GLU A 364 -0.71 -19.73 -41.19
CA GLU A 364 -0.33 -21.13 -40.99
C GLU A 364 0.65 -21.36 -39.84
N MET A 365 0.19 -21.18 -38.61
CA MET A 365 0.81 -21.86 -37.47
C MET A 365 -0.26 -22.56 -36.65
N LYS A 366 -0.50 -23.84 -36.95
CA LYS A 366 -0.97 -24.78 -35.94
C LYS A 366 0.16 -24.93 -34.93
N LEU A 367 0.18 -24.03 -33.94
CA LEU A 367 1.07 -24.12 -32.79
C LEU A 367 0.87 -25.50 -32.17
N ILE A 368 1.84 -26.41 -32.38
CA ILE A 368 1.95 -27.64 -31.61
C ILE A 368 1.97 -27.17 -30.16
N GLN A 369 0.95 -27.51 -29.39
CA GLN A 369 0.92 -27.19 -27.97
C GLN A 369 2.16 -27.81 -27.35
N SER A 370 3.09 -26.96 -26.93
CA SER A 370 4.25 -27.39 -26.17
C SER A 370 3.71 -28.21 -24.99
N PRO A 371 4.20 -29.44 -24.75
CA PRO A 371 3.76 -30.19 -23.58
C PRO A 371 4.00 -29.28 -22.36
N LYS A 372 2.99 -29.12 -21.51
CA LYS A 372 3.15 -28.42 -20.23
C LYS A 372 4.31 -29.10 -19.52
N LYS A 373 5.48 -28.48 -19.53
CA LYS A 373 6.59 -28.92 -18.68
C LYS A 373 6.21 -28.49 -17.26
N GLU A 374 5.35 -29.29 -16.65
CA GLU A 374 5.08 -29.21 -15.22
C GLU A 374 6.39 -29.59 -14.53
N PHE A 375 7.02 -28.60 -13.92
CA PHE A 375 8.02 -28.87 -12.91
C PHE A 375 7.40 -29.80 -11.86
N ILE A 376 8.16 -30.81 -11.41
CA ILE A 376 7.67 -31.75 -10.40
C ILE A 376 7.30 -30.96 -9.15
N GLN A 377 6.00 -30.79 -8.92
CA GLN A 377 5.48 -30.18 -7.71
C GLN A 377 5.73 -31.15 -6.55
N ILE A 378 6.49 -30.68 -5.55
CA ILE A 378 6.73 -31.41 -4.32
C ILE A 378 5.82 -30.78 -3.27
N SER A 379 4.73 -31.44 -2.94
CA SER A 379 3.64 -30.93 -2.09
C SER A 379 4.13 -30.53 -0.69
N GLU A 380 5.21 -31.13 -0.20
CA GLU A 380 5.86 -30.82 1.07
C GLU A 380 6.49 -29.41 1.12
N PHE A 381 6.70 -28.76 -0.03
CA PHE A 381 7.28 -27.42 -0.15
C PHE A 381 6.28 -26.35 -0.61
N GLU A 382 5.02 -26.70 -0.91
CA GLU A 382 4.01 -25.75 -1.41
C GLU A 382 3.19 -25.06 -0.29
N ASN A 383 3.22 -25.61 0.93
CA ASN A 383 2.42 -25.14 2.08
C ASN A 383 3.16 -24.20 3.05
N ASN A 384 4.33 -23.67 2.68
CA ASN A 384 5.16 -22.82 3.55
C ASN A 384 5.21 -21.35 3.11
#